data_AF-A0A0F0GM46-F1
#
_entry.id   AF-A0A0F0GM46-F1
#
_cell.length_a   1.000
_cell.length_b   1.000
_cell.length_c   1.000
_cell.angle_alpha   90.00
_cell.angle_beta   90.00
_cell.angle_gamma   90.00
#
_symmetry.space_group_name_H-M   'P 1'
#
loop_
_entity.id
_entity.type
_entity.pdbx_description
1 polymer ?
#
loop_
_entity_poly.entity_id
_entity_poly.type
_entity_poly.pdbx_seq_one_letter_code
_entity_poly.pdbx_strand_id
1 'polypeptide(L)'
;MSAAAAAAESAAETPEVAEVTHEHPAVPAGPAADPGRALLGPLHRHAADGFHLDAVYDRLFVRPVRGAASLVRFLDREVVDTYVRGAGSGTRLLGGLVRRAQTGNVQSYLSALLAGAVVLAIATAVLANVNAGS
;
A
#
# COMPACT_ATOMS: atom_id res chain seq x y z
N MET A 1 -50.48 -39.78 53.84
CA MET A 1 -49.06 -40.18 53.65
C MET A 1 -48.82 -40.66 52.21
N SER A 2 -49.18 -39.86 51.20
CA SER A 2 -48.91 -40.16 49.78
C SER A 2 -48.95 -38.86 48.97
N ALA A 3 -48.17 -37.87 49.40
CA ALA A 3 -47.99 -36.59 48.69
C ALA A 3 -46.50 -36.31 48.40
N ALA A 4 -45.61 -37.28 48.67
CA ALA A 4 -44.16 -37.14 48.51
C ALA A 4 -43.56 -38.07 47.44
N ALA A 5 -44.35 -38.96 46.82
CA ALA A 5 -43.84 -39.90 45.82
C ALA A 5 -43.99 -39.42 44.36
N ALA A 6 -44.81 -38.40 44.09
CA ALA A 6 -45.08 -37.94 42.71
C ALA A 6 -44.17 -36.78 42.25
N ALA A 7 -43.34 -36.23 43.14
CA ALA A 7 -42.51 -35.05 42.85
C ALA A 7 -41.07 -35.38 42.39
N ALA A 8 -40.67 -36.66 42.38
CA ALA A 8 -39.32 -37.08 42.00
C ALA A 8 -39.19 -37.47 40.52
N GLU A 9 -40.29 -37.57 39.78
CA GLU A 9 -40.32 -37.99 38.37
C GLU A 9 -40.48 -36.78 37.42
N SER A 10 -39.93 -35.63 37.80
CA SER A 10 -40.08 -34.37 37.07
C SER A 10 -38.74 -33.75 36.61
N ALA A 11 -37.60 -34.43 36.77
CA ALA A 11 -36.30 -33.75 36.63
C ALA A 11 -35.20 -34.52 35.87
N ALA A 12 -35.52 -35.57 35.09
CA ALA A 12 -34.47 -36.37 34.43
C ALA A 12 -34.78 -36.81 33.00
N GLU A 13 -35.71 -36.16 32.29
CA GLU A 13 -35.85 -36.35 30.85
C GLU A 13 -35.28 -35.13 30.14
N THR A 14 -33.97 -35.17 29.94
CA THR A 14 -33.32 -34.26 28.98
C THR A 14 -33.91 -34.64 27.62
N PRO A 15 -34.59 -33.74 26.90
CA PRO A 15 -35.14 -34.10 25.60
C PRO A 15 -33.95 -34.48 24.72
N GLU A 16 -33.86 -35.76 24.40
CA GLU A 16 -33.00 -36.28 23.36
C GLU A 16 -33.35 -35.48 22.11
N VAL A 17 -32.45 -34.58 21.73
CA VAL A 17 -32.61 -33.78 20.52
C VAL A 17 -32.54 -34.78 19.37
N ALA A 18 -33.71 -35.28 18.99
CA ALA A 18 -33.88 -36.08 17.80
C ALA A 18 -33.22 -35.30 16.67
N GLU A 19 -32.18 -35.89 16.10
CA GLU A 19 -31.51 -35.36 14.93
C GLU A 19 -32.58 -35.13 13.87
N VAL A 20 -32.95 -33.86 13.69
CA VAL A 20 -33.85 -33.43 12.62
C VAL A 20 -33.07 -33.67 11.34
N THR A 21 -33.18 -34.90 10.85
CA THR A 21 -32.71 -35.28 9.53
C THR A 21 -33.61 -34.51 8.57
N HIS A 22 -33.18 -33.29 8.24
CA HIS A 22 -33.81 -32.50 7.22
C HIS A 22 -33.69 -33.30 5.92
N GLU A 23 -34.76 -33.99 5.52
CA GLU A 23 -34.94 -34.45 4.14
C GLU A 23 -34.82 -33.22 3.24
N HIS A 24 -33.59 -32.97 2.77
CA HIS A 24 -33.37 -31.96 1.75
C HIS A 24 -34.06 -32.51 0.51
N PRO A 25 -35.09 -31.82 -0.02
CA PRO A 25 -35.75 -32.28 -1.23
C PRO A 25 -34.67 -32.50 -2.27
N ALA A 26 -34.59 -33.73 -2.80
CA ALA A 26 -33.58 -34.10 -3.78
C ALA A 26 -33.65 -33.09 -4.92
N VAL A 27 -32.64 -32.20 -4.99
CA VAL A 27 -32.56 -31.19 -6.04
C VAL A 27 -32.58 -31.97 -7.34
N PRO A 28 -33.57 -31.73 -8.24
CA PRO A 28 -33.68 -32.51 -9.46
C PRO A 28 -32.36 -32.42 -10.21
N ALA A 29 -31.69 -33.55 -10.42
CA ALA A 29 -30.39 -33.67 -11.10
C ALA A 29 -30.48 -33.42 -12.62
N GLY A 30 -31.54 -32.73 -13.07
CA GLY A 30 -31.67 -32.23 -14.42
C GLY A 30 -31.15 -30.80 -14.49
N PRO A 31 -30.72 -30.29 -15.66
CA PRO A 31 -30.37 -28.89 -15.82
C PRO A 31 -31.60 -28.06 -15.44
N ALA A 32 -31.58 -27.43 -14.27
CA ALA A 32 -32.61 -26.48 -13.87
C ALA A 32 -32.64 -25.40 -14.94
N ALA A 33 -33.76 -25.28 -15.67
CA ALA A 33 -33.92 -24.25 -16.67
C ALA A 33 -33.66 -22.89 -15.99
N ASP A 34 -32.65 -22.17 -16.47
CA ASP A 34 -32.23 -20.90 -15.86
C ASP A 34 -33.45 -19.96 -15.78
N PRO A 35 -33.96 -19.65 -14.57
CA PRO A 35 -35.13 -18.80 -14.42
C PRO A 35 -34.88 -17.40 -15.00
N GLY A 36 -33.61 -16.99 -15.12
CA GLY A 36 -33.20 -15.76 -15.78
C GLY A 36 -33.60 -15.73 -17.27
N ARG A 37 -33.57 -16.85 -18.00
CA ARG A 37 -34.03 -16.89 -19.39
C ARG A 37 -35.54 -16.72 -19.51
N ALA A 38 -36.29 -17.33 -18.58
CA ALA A 38 -37.74 -17.26 -18.56
C ALA A 38 -38.25 -15.88 -18.11
N LEU A 39 -37.58 -15.25 -17.16
CA LEU A 39 -37.97 -13.97 -16.58
C LEU A 39 -37.51 -12.76 -17.41
N LEU A 40 -36.30 -12.80 -18.00
CA LEU A 40 -35.72 -11.66 -18.70
C LEU A 40 -35.92 -11.72 -20.23
N GLY A 41 -36.33 -12.86 -20.79
CA GLY A 41 -36.67 -12.98 -22.21
C GLY A 41 -35.58 -12.41 -23.15
N PRO A 42 -35.91 -11.49 -24.08
CA PRO A 42 -34.93 -10.89 -25.00
C PRO A 42 -33.81 -10.09 -24.32
N LEU A 43 -34.03 -9.60 -23.10
CA LEU A 43 -33.06 -8.84 -22.31
C LEU A 43 -32.04 -9.75 -21.61
N HIS A 44 -32.32 -11.05 -21.50
CA HIS A 44 -31.42 -12.01 -20.87
C HIS A 44 -30.02 -11.99 -21.51
N ARG A 45 -29.92 -11.79 -22.84
CA ARG A 45 -28.62 -11.70 -23.52
C ARG A 45 -27.77 -10.52 -23.02
N HIS A 46 -28.39 -9.38 -22.77
CA HIS A 46 -27.69 -8.20 -22.28
C HIS A 46 -27.42 -8.29 -20.79
N ALA A 47 -28.34 -8.87 -20.02
CA ALA A 47 -28.13 -9.16 -18.61
C ALA A 47 -26.98 -10.16 -18.39
N ALA A 48 -26.87 -11.18 -19.25
CA ALA A 48 -25.78 -12.14 -19.24
C ALA A 48 -24.41 -11.47 -19.54
N ASP A 49 -24.41 -10.42 -20.36
CA ASP A 49 -23.23 -9.59 -20.66
C ASP A 49 -23.02 -8.42 -19.66
N GLY A 50 -23.70 -8.41 -18.51
CA GLY A 50 -23.55 -7.36 -17.48
C GLY A 50 -24.17 -6.00 -17.85
N PHE A 51 -25.19 -6.01 -18.72
CA PHE A 51 -25.91 -4.86 -19.26
C PHE A 51 -25.02 -3.82 -19.96
N HIS A 52 -23.81 -4.19 -20.38
CA HIS A 52 -22.77 -3.27 -20.88
C HIS A 52 -22.31 -2.20 -19.88
N LEU A 53 -22.96 -2.05 -18.72
CA LEU A 53 -22.59 -1.11 -17.67
C LEU A 53 -21.22 -1.45 -17.08
N ASP A 54 -20.96 -2.74 -16.88
CA ASP A 54 -19.64 -3.21 -16.44
C ASP A 54 -18.54 -2.85 -17.44
N ALA A 55 -18.81 -3.00 -18.75
CA ALA A 55 -17.85 -2.63 -19.80
C ALA A 55 -17.61 -1.12 -19.91
N VAL A 56 -18.65 -0.31 -19.63
CA VAL A 56 -18.54 1.16 -19.56
C VAL A 56 -17.75 1.57 -18.32
N TYR A 57 -18.01 0.97 -17.16
CA TYR A 57 -17.30 1.24 -15.93
C TYR A 57 -15.82 0.82 -16.02
N ASP A 58 -15.54 -0.35 -16.60
CA ASP A 58 -14.17 -0.81 -16.85
C ASP A 58 -13.39 0.21 -17.69
N ARG A 59 -14.00 0.73 -18.77
CA ARG A 59 -13.34 1.69 -19.64
C ARG A 59 -13.21 3.09 -19.03
N LEU A 60 -14.24 3.59 -18.37
CA LEU A 60 -14.27 4.97 -17.87
C LEU A 60 -13.52 5.14 -16.54
N PHE A 61 -13.46 4.10 -15.71
CA PHE A 61 -12.90 4.21 -14.36
C PHE A 61 -11.75 3.23 -14.13
N VAL A 62 -11.96 1.94 -14.38
CA VAL A 62 -10.97 0.91 -13.99
C VAL A 62 -9.68 1.03 -14.80
N ARG A 63 -9.77 1.08 -16.13
CA ARG A 63 -8.63 1.20 -17.04
C ARG A 63 -7.80 2.47 -16.78
N PRO A 64 -8.39 3.68 -16.70
CA PRO A 64 -7.59 4.88 -16.44
C PRO A 64 -6.97 4.87 -15.05
N VAL A 65 -7.67 4.39 -14.02
CA VAL A 65 -7.10 4.28 -12.66
C VAL A 65 -5.92 3.30 -12.62
N ARG A 66 -6.05 2.14 -13.28
CA ARG A 66 -4.94 1.17 -13.41
C ARG A 66 -3.76 1.76 -14.19
N GLY A 67 -4.04 2.51 -15.26
CA GLY A 67 -3.02 3.23 -16.03
C GLY A 67 -2.27 4.27 -15.18
N ALA A 68 -3.01 5.09 -14.42
CA ALA A 68 -2.43 6.07 -13.51
C ALA A 68 -1.59 5.41 -12.41
N ALA A 69 -2.08 4.32 -11.81
CA ALA A 69 -1.32 3.56 -10.81
C ALA A 69 0.00 3.01 -11.40
N SER A 70 -0.03 2.51 -12.63
CA SER A 70 1.19 2.06 -13.33
C SER A 70 2.17 3.21 -13.57
N LEU A 71 1.68 4.39 -13.98
CA LEU A 71 2.51 5.58 -14.19
C LEU A 71 3.16 6.06 -12.89
N VAL A 72 2.39 6.14 -11.81
CA VAL A 72 2.91 6.51 -10.49
C VAL A 72 4.00 5.54 -10.04
N ARG A 73 3.75 4.23 -10.19
CA ARG A 73 4.75 3.21 -9.86
C ARG A 73 6.01 3.30 -10.72
N PHE A 74 5.88 3.69 -11.99
CA PHE A 74 7.01 3.94 -12.87
C PHE A 74 7.80 5.17 -12.41
N LEU A 75 7.12 6.29 -12.12
CA LEU A 75 7.76 7.52 -11.65
C LEU A 75 8.47 7.31 -10.32
N ASP A 76 7.87 6.59 -9.38
CA ASP A 76 8.51 6.26 -8.11
C ASP A 76 9.80 5.45 -8.33
N ARG A 77 9.74 4.40 -9.15
CA ARG A 77 10.90 3.58 -9.48
C ARG A 77 11.99 4.29 -10.25
N GLU A 78 11.65 5.20 -11.15
CA GLU A 78 12.66 5.83 -11.99
C GLU A 78 13.19 7.12 -11.37
N VAL A 79 12.33 7.92 -10.77
CA VAL A 79 12.71 9.24 -10.22
C VAL A 79 13.17 9.11 -8.78
N VAL A 80 12.35 8.51 -7.91
CA VAL A 80 12.63 8.46 -6.48
C VAL A 80 13.81 7.53 -6.21
N ASP A 81 13.82 6.33 -6.79
CA ASP A 81 14.93 5.40 -6.59
C ASP A 81 16.25 5.95 -7.16
N THR A 82 16.23 6.64 -8.31
CA THR A 82 17.41 7.30 -8.86
C THR A 82 17.89 8.43 -7.96
N TYR A 83 16.98 9.23 -7.41
CA TYR A 83 17.34 10.29 -6.46
C TYR A 83 17.97 9.71 -5.18
N VAL A 84 17.39 8.64 -4.63
CA VAL A 84 17.91 7.97 -3.43
C VAL A 84 19.28 7.35 -3.70
N ARG A 85 19.43 6.59 -4.80
CA ARG A 85 20.72 6.02 -5.21
C ARG A 85 21.75 7.10 -5.49
N GLY A 86 21.35 8.20 -6.14
CA GLY A 86 22.17 9.36 -6.40
C GLY A 86 22.67 10.03 -5.13
N ALA A 87 21.78 10.30 -4.18
CA ALA A 87 22.12 10.88 -2.88
C ALA A 87 23.09 9.98 -2.09
N GLY A 88 22.85 8.67 -2.08
CA GLY A 88 23.73 7.69 -1.44
C GLY A 88 25.10 7.57 -2.11
N SER A 89 25.14 7.58 -3.44
CA SER A 89 26.40 7.57 -4.21
C SER A 89 27.20 8.85 -3.98
N GLY A 90 26.53 10.01 -4.01
CA GLY A 90 27.14 11.31 -3.74
C GLY A 90 27.75 11.40 -2.34
N THR A 91 27.04 10.97 -1.32
CA THR A 91 27.59 10.93 0.06
C THR A 91 28.78 9.97 0.17
N ARG A 92 28.75 8.81 -0.49
CA ARG A 92 29.89 7.88 -0.53
C ARG A 92 31.11 8.50 -1.22
N LEU A 93 30.92 9.18 -2.34
CA LEU A 93 31.98 9.89 -3.07
C LEU A 93 32.59 10.99 -2.20
N LEU A 94 31.76 11.85 -1.59
CA LEU A 94 32.21 12.90 -0.69
C LEU A 94 32.98 12.33 0.50
N GLY A 95 32.46 11.30 1.16
CA GLY A 95 33.16 10.62 2.24
C GLY A 95 34.49 9.99 1.79
N GLY A 96 34.56 9.51 0.54
CA GLY A 96 35.79 9.04 -0.09
C GLY A 96 36.82 10.13 -0.31
N LEU A 97 36.40 11.29 -0.81
CA LEU A 97 37.25 12.46 -1.00
C LEU A 97 37.77 12.99 0.34
N VAL A 98 36.90 13.13 1.33
CA VAL A 98 37.28 13.56 2.69
C VAL A 98 38.31 12.61 3.29
N ARG A 99 38.07 11.29 3.18
CA ARG A 99 39.02 10.28 3.64
C ARG A 99 40.36 10.35 2.90
N ARG A 100 40.36 10.69 1.60
CA ARG A 100 41.58 10.88 0.82
C ARG A 100 42.33 12.16 1.20
N ALA A 101 41.61 13.20 1.63
CA ALA A 101 42.18 14.44 2.14
C ALA A 101 42.80 14.27 3.55
N GLN A 102 42.41 13.24 4.30
CA GLN A 102 43.08 12.86 5.54
C GLN A 102 44.40 12.14 5.22
N THR A 103 45.46 12.92 4.97
CA THR A 103 46.81 12.42 4.66
C THR A 103 47.60 11.97 5.89
N GLY A 104 47.06 12.17 7.10
CA GLY A 104 47.76 11.89 8.37
C GLY A 104 48.88 12.89 8.69
N ASN A 105 49.15 13.87 7.81
CA ASN A 105 50.19 14.87 8.00
C ASN A 105 49.62 16.11 8.72
N VAL A 106 50.07 16.36 9.95
CA VAL A 106 49.67 17.51 10.78
C VAL A 106 49.86 18.86 10.06
N GLN A 107 50.91 18.99 9.23
CA GLN A 107 51.18 20.21 8.46
C GLN A 107 50.11 20.47 7.38
N SER A 108 49.52 19.43 6.79
CA SER A 108 48.42 19.57 5.83
C SER A 108 47.16 20.11 6.51
N TYR A 109 46.87 19.68 7.75
CA TYR A 109 45.76 20.24 8.53
C TYR A 109 46.01 21.69 8.90
N LEU A 110 47.23 22.02 9.37
CA LEU A 110 47.57 23.37 9.80
C LEU A 110 47.53 24.38 8.63
N SER A 111 48.06 23.99 7.47
CA SER A 111 48.01 24.80 6.24
C SER A 111 46.58 24.99 5.73
N ALA A 112 45.74 23.95 5.75
CA ALA A 112 44.32 24.06 5.40
C ALA A 112 43.55 24.99 6.37
N LEU A 113 43.85 24.92 7.67
CA LEU A 113 43.20 25.76 8.69
C LEU A 113 43.60 27.23 8.52
N LEU A 114 44.90 27.52 8.35
CA LEU A 114 45.40 28.87 8.06
C LEU A 114 44.80 29.42 6.76
N ALA A 115 44.78 28.63 5.68
CA ALA A 115 44.18 29.04 4.41
C ALA A 115 42.68 29.35 4.57
N GLY A 116 41.93 28.50 5.29
CA GLY A 116 40.51 28.73 5.59
C GLY A 116 40.27 30.00 6.40
N ALA A 117 41.10 30.27 7.42
CA ALA A 117 41.01 31.48 8.23
C ALA A 117 41.25 32.75 7.40
N VAL A 118 42.24 32.74 6.51
CA VAL A 118 42.54 33.86 5.60
C VAL A 118 41.37 34.10 4.64
N VAL A 119 40.81 33.04 4.04
CA VAL A 119 39.64 33.15 3.14
C VAL A 119 38.44 33.74 3.88
N LEU A 120 38.15 33.28 5.10
CA LEU A 120 37.06 33.83 5.90
C LEU A 120 37.31 35.31 6.26
N ALA A 121 38.53 35.68 6.64
CA ALA A 121 38.87 37.07 6.94
C ALA A 121 38.70 38.00 5.74
N ILE A 122 39.09 37.55 4.55
CA ILE A 122 38.87 38.31 3.30
C ILE A 122 37.37 38.41 3.00
N ALA A 123 36.64 37.30 3.10
CA ALA A 123 35.19 37.29 2.82
C ALA A 123 34.43 38.24 3.75
N THR A 124 34.75 38.25 5.05
CA THR A 124 34.12 39.18 6.01
C THR A 124 34.56 40.61 5.79
N ALA A 125 35.83 40.87 5.46
CA ALA A 125 36.31 42.21 5.13
C ALA A 125 35.63 42.77 3.88
N VAL A 126 35.49 41.96 2.82
CA VAL A 126 34.77 42.33 1.60
C VAL A 126 33.30 42.60 1.91
N LEU A 127 32.64 41.71 2.66
CA LEU A 127 31.24 41.87 3.04
C LEU A 127 31.03 43.15 3.89
N ALA A 128 31.93 43.40 4.84
CA ALA A 128 31.89 44.61 5.66
C ALA A 128 32.11 45.87 4.82
N ASN A 129 33.03 45.84 3.86
CA ASN A 129 33.28 46.94 2.95
C ASN A 129 32.06 47.23 2.04
N VAL A 130 31.39 46.18 1.55
CA VAL A 130 30.15 46.32 0.76
C VAL A 130 29.04 46.95 1.60
N ASN A 131 28.84 46.48 2.83
CA ASN A 131 27.81 47.01 3.74
C ASN A 131 28.12 48.43 4.25
N ALA A 132 29.39 48.82 4.30
CA ALA A 132 29.80 50.18 4.67
C ALA A 132 29.67 51.19 3.50
N GLY A 133 29.57 50.69 2.27
CA GLY A 133 29.42 51.51 1.06
C GLY A 133 27.98 51.66 0.56
N SER A 134 27.00 51.01 1.21
CA SER A 134 25.56 51.16 0.99
C SER A 134 24.93 52.15 1.96
#